data_AF-A0A517KVK9-F1
#
_entry.id   AF-A0A517KVK9-F1
#
_cell.length_a   1.000
_cell.length_b   1.000
_cell.length_c   1.000
_cell.angle_alpha   90.00
_cell.angle_beta   90.00
_cell.angle_gamma   90.00
#
_symmetry.space_group_name_H-M   'P 1'
#
loop_
_entity.id
_entity.type
_entity.pdbx_description
1 polymer ?
#
loop_
_entity_poly.entity_id
_entity_poly.type
_entity_poly.pdbx_seq_one_letter_code
_entity_poly.pdbx_strand_id
1 'polypeptide(L)'
;MATTTSIPSEVRSHESLSISAPELRTGTPLPVSPSELSPLKPNPIELGKTLPLKLLEFFRRFPPSDLYAMGPQRPAGPTGEPTPEKILLACTPLADPTYNPFQTWKNPITGRWRPPMFSLRRQAELVKKAMKYGVAELLPYTNKMPWVKAQKREEQGLRVKGTGAGEKVKGKAWERTVKGRLEKRRRAMLEMPKLVQQWKERGHGRGWKKWPK
;
A
#
# COMPACT_ATOMS: atom_id res chain seq x y z
N MET A 1 36.97 -32.37 21.09
CA MET A 1 37.83 -31.20 21.34
C MET A 1 37.13 -29.99 20.72
N ALA A 2 36.51 -29.18 21.55
CA ALA A 2 35.68 -28.05 21.13
C ALA A 2 36.49 -26.76 21.27
N THR A 3 36.67 -26.02 20.18
CA THR A 3 37.30 -24.71 20.19
C THR A 3 36.23 -23.64 20.40
N THR A 4 36.23 -23.04 21.59
CA THR A 4 35.44 -21.87 21.96
C THR A 4 36.20 -20.62 21.51
N THR A 5 35.69 -19.91 20.50
CA THR A 5 36.19 -18.59 20.12
C THR A 5 35.41 -17.53 20.88
N SER A 6 36.09 -16.89 21.84
CA SER A 6 35.64 -15.75 22.62
C SER A 6 35.74 -14.47 21.78
N ILE A 7 34.65 -13.71 21.69
CA ILE A 7 34.58 -12.39 21.04
C ILE A 7 34.43 -11.36 22.15
N PRO A 8 35.36 -10.39 22.32
CA PRO A 8 35.18 -9.32 23.30
C PRO A 8 34.22 -8.24 22.76
N SER A 9 33.28 -7.86 23.62
CA SER A 9 32.37 -6.73 23.51
C SER A 9 33.11 -5.42 23.78
N GLU A 10 33.12 -4.51 22.82
CA GLU A 10 33.68 -3.16 23.02
C GLU A 10 32.59 -2.16 23.42
N VAL A 11 32.97 -1.34 24.38
CA VAL A 11 32.12 -0.53 25.24
C VAL A 11 31.89 0.85 24.62
N ARG A 12 30.62 1.22 24.68
CA ARG A 12 29.99 2.54 24.55
C ARG A 12 30.80 3.71 25.13
N SER A 13 31.11 4.69 24.29
CA SER A 13 31.41 6.07 24.71
C SER A 13 30.50 7.03 23.96
N HIS A 14 29.57 7.66 24.70
CA HIS A 14 28.79 8.80 24.24
C HIS A 14 29.62 10.05 24.47
N GLU A 15 29.95 10.78 23.41
CA GLU A 15 30.52 12.12 23.53
C GLU A 15 29.41 13.14 23.25
N SER A 16 28.93 13.73 24.34
CA SER A 16 28.02 14.86 24.38
C SER A 16 28.82 16.16 24.23
N LEU A 17 28.58 16.92 23.16
CA LEU A 17 29.03 18.31 23.06
C LEU A 17 27.82 19.25 23.11
N SER A 18 27.72 19.90 24.26
CA SER A 18 26.82 20.98 24.60
C SER A 18 27.27 22.31 24.01
N ILE A 19 26.35 22.97 23.31
CA ILE A 19 25.96 24.40 23.42
C ILE A 19 27.11 25.43 23.48
N SER A 20 27.19 26.28 22.45
CA SER A 20 27.56 27.69 22.62
C SER A 20 26.86 28.55 21.57
N ALA A 21 25.92 29.37 22.03
CA ALA A 21 25.32 30.47 21.28
C ALA A 21 26.04 31.78 21.63
N PRO A 22 26.15 32.72 20.70
CA PRO A 22 26.15 34.12 21.09
C PRO A 22 25.04 34.94 20.40
N GLU A 23 24.48 35.84 21.20
CA GLU A 23 23.38 36.75 20.92
C GLU A 23 23.74 37.91 19.96
N LEU A 24 22.73 38.30 19.17
CA LEU A 24 22.26 39.65 18.82
C LEU A 24 23.29 40.75 18.48
N ARG A 25 23.29 41.17 17.20
CA ARG A 25 23.54 42.56 16.81
C ARG A 25 22.43 43.10 15.92
N THR A 26 22.06 44.32 16.26
CA THR A 26 20.96 45.15 15.81
C THR A 26 21.21 45.84 14.45
N GLY A 27 20.20 45.81 13.58
CA GLY A 27 19.66 46.99 12.87
C GLY A 27 20.47 47.71 11.79
N THR A 28 20.06 47.54 10.53
CA THR A 28 19.88 48.65 9.56
C THR A 28 18.76 48.30 8.56
N PRO A 29 17.75 49.19 8.33
CA PRO A 29 16.68 48.96 7.36
C PRO A 29 16.83 49.78 6.05
N LEU A 30 16.50 49.12 4.92
CA LEU A 30 16.03 49.62 3.60
C LEU A 30 17.02 50.41 2.70
N PRO A 31 16.74 50.60 1.38
CA PRO A 31 15.94 49.82 0.40
C PRO A 31 16.71 49.56 -0.92
N VAL A 32 16.35 48.55 -1.71
CA VAL A 32 16.08 48.69 -3.17
C VAL A 32 15.68 47.32 -3.75
N SER A 33 14.41 47.24 -4.14
CA SER A 33 13.83 46.18 -4.96
C SER A 33 14.53 46.11 -6.33
N PRO A 34 15.05 44.95 -6.76
CA PRO A 34 14.97 44.59 -8.16
C PRO A 34 13.54 44.14 -8.40
N SER A 35 12.72 45.09 -8.84
CA SER A 35 11.68 44.91 -9.84
C SER A 35 11.00 43.54 -9.83
N GLU A 36 9.83 43.51 -9.19
CA GLU A 36 8.72 42.63 -9.52
C GLU A 36 8.52 42.60 -11.05
N LEU A 37 9.19 41.67 -11.73
CA LEU A 37 8.61 41.03 -12.91
C LEU A 37 7.71 39.92 -12.38
N SER A 38 6.65 40.33 -11.68
CA SER A 38 5.47 39.50 -11.49
C SER A 38 4.97 39.17 -12.90
N PRO A 39 5.05 37.93 -13.41
CA PRO A 39 4.31 37.60 -14.61
C PRO A 39 2.86 37.91 -14.28
N LEU A 40 2.25 38.84 -15.01
CA LEU A 40 0.83 39.12 -14.95
C LEU A 40 0.14 37.77 -14.92
N LYS A 41 -0.53 37.45 -13.80
CA LYS A 41 -1.22 36.17 -13.65
C LYS A 41 -2.14 36.05 -14.88
N PRO A 42 -1.92 35.07 -15.77
CA PRO A 42 -2.72 34.97 -16.97
C PRO A 42 -4.19 34.87 -16.56
N ASN A 43 -5.08 35.47 -17.34
CA ASN A 43 -6.50 35.45 -17.07
C ASN A 43 -6.93 34.00 -16.76
N PRO A 44 -7.55 33.71 -15.60
CA PRO A 44 -7.83 32.32 -15.19
C PRO A 44 -8.77 31.62 -16.17
N ILE A 45 -9.61 32.39 -16.86
CA ILE A 45 -10.50 31.91 -17.93
C ILE A 45 -9.69 31.43 -19.14
N GLU A 46 -8.67 32.18 -19.55
CA GLU A 46 -7.80 31.79 -20.67
C GLU A 46 -6.96 30.57 -20.32
N LEU A 47 -6.41 30.53 -19.10
CA LEU A 47 -5.72 29.35 -18.58
C LEU A 47 -6.65 28.13 -18.59
N GLY A 48 -7.89 28.30 -18.15
CA GLY A 48 -8.92 27.27 -18.19
C GLY A 48 -9.13 26.69 -19.60
N LYS A 49 -9.14 27.53 -20.63
CA LYS A 49 -9.32 27.11 -22.03
C LYS A 49 -8.13 26.31 -22.57
N THR A 50 -6.94 26.42 -21.99
CA THR A 50 -5.74 25.64 -22.40
C THR A 50 -5.78 24.17 -21.96
N LEU A 51 -6.74 23.78 -21.09
CA LEU A 51 -6.83 22.41 -20.61
C LEU A 51 -7.21 21.42 -21.73
N PRO A 52 -6.78 20.15 -21.62
CA PRO A 52 -7.20 19.09 -22.52
C PRO A 52 -8.73 18.94 -22.55
N LEU A 53 -9.30 18.71 -23.74
CA LEU A 53 -10.75 18.53 -23.95
C LEU A 53 -11.36 17.50 -22.99
N LYS A 54 -10.70 16.37 -22.75
CA LYS A 54 -11.17 15.34 -21.80
C LYS A 54 -11.36 15.87 -20.36
N LEU A 55 -10.52 16.81 -19.91
CA LEU A 55 -10.66 17.43 -18.59
C LEU A 55 -11.76 18.50 -18.61
N LEU A 56 -11.86 19.29 -19.68
CA LEU A 56 -12.94 20.26 -19.84
C LEU A 56 -14.32 19.61 -19.89
N GLU A 57 -14.48 18.54 -20.66
CA GLU A 57 -15.71 17.74 -20.71
C GLU A 57 -16.08 17.16 -19.34
N PHE A 58 -15.06 16.69 -18.61
CA PHE A 58 -15.25 16.17 -17.26
C PHE A 58 -15.78 17.27 -16.34
N PHE A 59 -15.10 18.43 -16.26
CA PHE A 59 -15.51 19.54 -15.41
C PHE A 59 -16.84 20.18 -15.84
N ARG A 60 -17.18 20.14 -17.13
CA ARG A 60 -18.51 20.55 -17.62
C ARG A 60 -19.62 19.65 -17.07
N ARG A 61 -19.36 18.35 -16.91
CA ARG A 61 -20.34 17.39 -16.41
C ARG A 61 -20.34 17.29 -14.89
N PHE A 62 -19.16 17.43 -14.28
CA PHE A 62 -18.91 17.30 -12.85
C PHE A 62 -18.12 18.54 -12.41
N PRO A 63 -18.80 19.65 -12.12
CA PRO A 63 -18.13 20.83 -11.60
C PRO A 63 -17.47 20.50 -10.26
N PRO A 64 -16.32 21.09 -9.93
CA PRO A 64 -15.68 20.88 -8.63
C PRO A 64 -16.62 21.38 -7.53
N SER A 65 -17.14 20.47 -6.72
CA SER A 65 -17.91 20.78 -5.52
C SER A 65 -17.32 19.99 -4.36
N ASP A 66 -17.24 20.61 -3.18
CA ASP A 66 -16.66 20.01 -1.97
C ASP A 66 -17.31 18.68 -1.58
N LEU A 67 -18.55 18.45 -2.02
CA LEU A 67 -19.29 17.20 -1.85
C LEU A 67 -18.54 15.97 -2.38
N TYR A 68 -17.71 16.12 -3.42
CA TYR A 68 -16.96 15.01 -4.00
C TYR A 68 -15.55 14.82 -3.43
N ALA A 69 -15.04 15.80 -2.67
CA ALA A 69 -13.71 15.77 -2.07
C ALA A 69 -13.67 14.83 -0.85
N MET A 70 -14.83 14.60 -0.22
CA MET A 70 -15.00 13.79 0.99
C MET A 70 -14.89 12.27 0.72
N GLY A 71 -13.67 11.77 0.51
CA GLY A 71 -13.28 10.36 0.69
C GLY A 71 -14.16 9.27 0.05
N PRO A 72 -13.94 7.99 0.40
CA PRO A 72 -14.87 6.91 0.07
C PRO A 72 -16.14 7.05 0.93
N GLN A 73 -17.20 7.62 0.35
CA GLN A 73 -18.53 7.67 0.96
C GLN A 73 -19.07 6.24 1.03
N ARG A 74 -18.87 5.56 2.18
CA ARG A 74 -19.62 4.34 2.48
C ARG A 74 -21.06 4.79 2.74
N PRO A 75 -22.05 4.43 1.91
CA PRO A 75 -23.41 4.86 2.16
C PRO A 75 -23.83 4.34 3.53
N ALA A 76 -24.22 5.24 4.42
CA ALA A 76 -24.89 4.87 5.66
C ALA A 76 -26.07 3.94 5.29
N GLY A 77 -26.18 2.81 5.98
CA GLY A 77 -27.20 1.81 5.66
C GLY A 77 -28.60 2.45 5.65
N PRO A 78 -29.49 2.08 4.71
CA PRO A 78 -30.84 2.65 4.69
C PRO A 78 -31.67 2.05 5.82
N THR A 79 -31.89 2.81 6.90
CA THR A 79 -32.82 2.46 8.00
C THR A 79 -34.20 3.13 7.81
N GLY A 80 -34.61 3.44 6.57
CA GLY A 80 -35.86 4.17 6.34
C GLY A 80 -36.57 3.78 5.08
N GLU A 81 -37.90 3.73 5.17
CA GLU A 81 -38.83 3.38 4.09
C GLU A 81 -38.57 4.19 2.80
N PRO A 82 -38.80 3.58 1.61
CA PRO A 82 -38.56 4.22 0.33
C PRO A 82 -39.64 5.27 0.04
N THR A 83 -39.32 6.54 0.27
CA THR A 83 -40.09 7.67 -0.26
C THR A 83 -39.99 7.73 -1.79
N PRO A 84 -41.03 8.19 -2.53
CA PRO A 84 -41.06 8.18 -3.99
C PRO A 84 -39.91 8.97 -4.64
N GLU A 85 -39.40 10.00 -3.97
CA GLU A 85 -38.21 10.75 -4.42
C GLU A 85 -36.95 9.88 -4.46
N LYS A 86 -36.76 8.98 -3.48
CA LYS A 86 -35.67 7.99 -3.48
C LYS A 86 -35.78 7.03 -4.65
N ILE A 87 -36.99 6.84 -5.19
CA ILE A 87 -37.21 5.94 -6.33
C ILE A 87 -36.61 6.53 -7.61
N LEU A 88 -36.83 7.83 -7.85
CA LEU A 88 -36.28 8.54 -8.99
C LEU A 88 -34.76 8.72 -8.87
N LEU A 89 -34.27 9.06 -7.68
CA LEU A 89 -32.84 9.14 -7.36
C LEU A 89 -32.12 7.80 -7.60
N ALA A 90 -32.77 6.67 -7.32
CA ALA A 90 -32.17 5.35 -7.55
C ALA A 90 -32.04 4.96 -9.04
N CYS A 91 -32.78 5.61 -9.93
CA CYS A 91 -32.71 5.31 -11.36
C CYS A 91 -31.46 5.93 -12.00
N THR A 92 -31.05 7.12 -11.55
CA THR A 92 -29.92 7.87 -12.11
C THR A 92 -28.93 8.28 -11.02
N PRO A 93 -27.70 7.73 -11.01
CA PRO A 93 -26.74 8.00 -9.94
C PRO A 93 -26.33 9.48 -9.88
N LEU A 94 -26.49 10.23 -10.98
CA LEU A 94 -26.18 11.65 -11.04
C LEU A 94 -27.15 12.54 -10.25
N ALA A 95 -28.36 12.04 -9.98
CA ALA A 95 -29.34 12.80 -9.21
C ALA A 95 -28.99 12.83 -7.71
N ASP A 96 -28.18 11.88 -7.23
CA ASP A 96 -27.70 11.85 -5.86
C ASP A 96 -26.61 12.92 -5.64
N PRO A 97 -26.80 13.88 -4.72
CA PRO A 97 -25.83 14.96 -4.48
C PRO A 97 -24.49 14.47 -3.91
N THR A 98 -24.47 13.27 -3.33
CA THR A 98 -23.28 12.63 -2.74
C THR A 98 -22.56 11.69 -3.72
N TYR A 99 -23.05 11.56 -4.96
CA TYR A 99 -22.51 10.58 -5.90
C TYR A 99 -21.15 10.99 -6.48
N ASN A 100 -20.11 10.20 -6.20
CA ASN A 100 -18.80 10.37 -6.82
C ASN A 100 -18.70 9.52 -8.12
N PRO A 101 -18.40 10.12 -9.28
CA PRO A 101 -18.34 9.40 -10.57
C PRO A 101 -17.19 8.38 -10.69
N PHE A 102 -16.22 8.42 -9.78
CA PHE A 102 -15.09 7.49 -9.71
C PHE A 102 -15.33 6.28 -8.80
N GLN A 103 -16.42 6.29 -8.02
CA GLN A 103 -16.74 5.22 -7.09
C GLN A 103 -17.90 4.37 -7.62
N THR A 104 -17.92 3.11 -7.19
CA THR A 104 -19.07 2.23 -7.38
C THR A 104 -20.21 2.73 -6.52
N TRP A 105 -21.42 2.72 -7.06
CA TRP A 105 -22.60 3.17 -6.34
C TRP A 105 -23.58 2.02 -6.16
N LYS A 106 -24.11 1.86 -4.95
CA LYS A 106 -25.09 0.84 -4.64
C LYS A 106 -26.47 1.46 -4.82
N ASN A 107 -27.28 0.87 -5.68
CA ASN A 107 -28.66 1.31 -5.84
C ASN A 107 -29.43 1.03 -4.55
N PRO A 108 -30.09 2.04 -3.93
CA PRO A 108 -30.74 1.89 -2.64
C PRO A 108 -31.99 0.99 -2.69
N ILE A 109 -32.68 0.91 -3.84
CA ILE A 109 -33.88 0.07 -4.00
C ILE A 109 -33.49 -1.37 -4.33
N THR A 110 -32.70 -1.55 -5.40
CA THR A 110 -32.39 -2.90 -5.92
C THR A 110 -31.26 -3.57 -5.17
N GLY A 111 -30.50 -2.82 -4.38
CA GLY A 111 -29.31 -3.30 -3.66
C GLY A 111 -28.13 -3.68 -4.55
N ARG A 112 -28.26 -3.58 -5.89
CA ARG A 112 -27.22 -3.95 -6.85
C ARG A 112 -26.16 -2.85 -6.94
N TRP A 113 -24.90 -3.27 -7.02
CA TRP A 113 -23.79 -2.36 -7.27
C TRP A 113 -23.69 -2.00 -8.75
N ARG A 114 -23.64 -0.71 -9.04
CA ARG A 114 -23.32 -0.18 -10.36
C ARG A 114 -21.82 0.11 -10.45
N PRO A 115 -21.18 -0.19 -11.58
CA PRO A 115 -19.79 0.19 -11.81
C PRO A 115 -19.64 1.72 -11.81
N PRO A 116 -18.44 2.26 -11.53
CA PRO A 116 -18.20 3.69 -11.63
C PRO A 116 -18.38 4.18 -13.07
N MET A 117 -18.87 5.41 -13.25
CA MET A 117 -19.03 6.01 -14.59
C MET A 117 -17.70 6.10 -15.34
N PHE A 118 -16.61 6.32 -14.62
CA PHE A 118 -15.25 6.23 -15.16
C PHE A 118 -14.54 5.00 -14.62
N SER A 119 -14.13 4.10 -15.51
CA SER A 119 -13.29 2.95 -15.16
C SER A 119 -11.96 3.38 -14.55
N LEU A 120 -11.32 2.50 -13.76
CA LEU A 120 -10.03 2.78 -13.11
C LEU A 120 -8.93 3.22 -14.09
N ARG A 121 -9.00 2.76 -15.36
CA ARG A 121 -8.12 3.21 -16.44
C ARG A 121 -8.39 4.67 -16.82
N ARG A 122 -9.65 5.03 -17.06
CA ARG A 122 -10.07 6.41 -17.38
C ARG A 122 -9.80 7.37 -16.22
N GLN A 123 -10.02 6.92 -14.98
CA GLN A 123 -9.63 7.69 -13.79
C GLN A 123 -8.13 7.99 -13.78
N ALA A 124 -7.28 6.99 -14.01
CA ALA A 124 -5.84 7.20 -14.06
C ALA A 124 -5.41 8.12 -15.22
N GLU A 125 -6.07 8.05 -16.39
CA GLU A 125 -5.84 9.00 -17.48
C GLU A 125 -6.20 10.44 -17.08
N LEU A 126 -7.36 10.64 -16.45
CA LEU A 126 -7.80 11.95 -15.97
C LEU A 126 -6.84 12.49 -14.91
N VAL A 127 -6.48 11.69 -13.91
CA VAL A 127 -5.51 12.06 -12.87
C VAL A 127 -4.15 12.39 -13.48
N LYS A 128 -3.66 11.59 -14.43
CA LYS A 128 -2.38 11.86 -15.11
C LYS A 128 -2.42 13.20 -15.87
N LYS A 129 -3.52 13.51 -16.55
CA LYS A 129 -3.68 14.81 -17.21
C LYS A 129 -3.77 15.92 -16.17
N ALA A 130 -4.63 15.79 -15.16
CA ALA A 130 -4.83 16.81 -14.14
C ALA A 130 -3.54 17.15 -13.40
N MET A 131 -2.72 16.15 -13.06
CA MET A 131 -1.39 16.35 -12.47
C MET A 131 -0.46 17.16 -13.37
N LYS A 132 -0.46 16.92 -14.69
CA LYS A 132 0.36 17.68 -15.65
C LYS A 132 -0.02 19.16 -15.71
N TYR A 133 -1.30 19.48 -15.51
CA TYR A 133 -1.82 20.85 -15.56
C TYR A 133 -2.05 21.45 -14.16
N GLY A 134 -1.63 20.77 -13.08
CA GLY A 134 -1.80 21.26 -11.70
C GLY A 134 -3.25 21.32 -11.18
N VAL A 135 -4.21 20.68 -11.86
CA VAL A 135 -5.65 20.70 -11.50
C VAL A 135 -6.12 19.41 -10.83
N ALA A 136 -5.21 18.65 -10.23
CA ALA A 136 -5.53 17.36 -9.63
C ALA A 136 -6.43 17.47 -8.40
N GLU A 137 -6.32 18.56 -7.65
CA GLU A 137 -7.13 18.82 -6.45
C GLU A 137 -8.61 19.07 -6.76
N LEU A 138 -8.90 19.56 -7.98
CA LEU A 138 -10.27 19.81 -8.44
C LEU A 138 -11.02 18.53 -8.80
N LEU A 139 -10.32 17.40 -8.94
CA LEU A 139 -10.94 16.12 -9.24
C LEU A 139 -11.52 15.49 -7.97
N PRO A 140 -12.62 14.72 -8.09
CA PRO A 140 -13.20 14.04 -6.95
C PRO A 140 -12.26 12.95 -6.42
N TYR A 141 -12.46 12.54 -5.17
CA TYR A 141 -11.58 11.57 -4.51
C TYR A 141 -11.45 10.27 -5.33
N THR A 142 -10.22 9.82 -5.54
CA THR A 142 -9.91 8.53 -6.17
C THR A 142 -8.66 7.88 -5.60
N ASN A 143 -8.70 6.54 -5.50
CA ASN A 143 -7.54 5.70 -5.16
C ASN A 143 -6.39 5.82 -6.18
N LYS A 144 -6.60 6.48 -7.32
CA LYS A 144 -5.57 6.70 -8.34
C LYS A 144 -4.72 7.94 -8.10
N MET A 145 -5.11 8.83 -7.18
CA MET A 145 -4.31 10.00 -6.81
C MET A 145 -2.93 9.61 -6.23
N PRO A 146 -1.88 10.39 -6.53
CA PRO A 146 -0.53 10.09 -6.04
C PRO A 146 -0.41 10.24 -4.53
N TRP A 147 -0.96 11.30 -3.93
CA TRP A 147 -0.92 11.51 -2.47
C TRP A 147 -1.68 10.42 -1.71
N VAL A 148 -2.87 10.02 -2.17
CA VAL A 148 -3.63 8.90 -1.58
C VAL A 148 -2.85 7.60 -1.63
N LYS A 149 -2.12 7.34 -2.72
CA LYS A 149 -1.27 6.14 -2.85
C LYS A 149 -0.05 6.20 -1.94
N ALA A 150 0.56 7.38 -1.80
CA ALA A 150 1.70 7.59 -0.91
C ALA A 150 1.30 7.40 0.54
N GLN A 151 0.27 8.11 1.00
CA GLN A 151 -0.32 7.98 2.34
C GLN A 151 -0.67 6.53 2.65
N LYS A 152 -1.39 5.83 1.75
CA LYS A 152 -1.72 4.42 1.96
C LYS A 152 -0.49 3.52 2.08
N ARG A 153 0.59 3.83 1.35
CA ARG A 153 1.85 3.07 1.41
C ARG A 153 2.60 3.34 2.70
N GLU A 154 2.56 4.56 3.20
CA GLU A 154 3.15 4.97 4.47
C GLU A 154 2.41 4.32 5.65
N GLU A 155 1.08 4.39 5.66
CA GLU A 155 0.24 3.82 6.71
C GLU A 155 0.30 2.28 6.77
N GLN A 156 0.27 1.62 5.60
CA GLN A 156 0.07 0.17 5.53
C GLN A 156 1.35 -0.62 5.21
N GLY A 157 2.38 0.02 4.67
CA GLY A 157 3.60 -0.63 4.22
C GLY A 157 3.41 -1.66 3.10
N LEU A 158 4.41 -2.52 2.91
CA LEU A 158 4.32 -3.66 2.01
C LEU A 158 3.57 -4.80 2.70
N ARG A 159 2.54 -5.34 2.05
CA ARG A 159 1.66 -6.39 2.61
C ARG A 159 1.63 -7.68 1.78
N VAL A 160 2.68 -7.89 0.98
CA VAL A 160 2.80 -9.11 0.15
C VAL A 160 3.10 -10.30 1.06
N LYS A 161 2.43 -11.44 0.85
CA LYS A 161 2.63 -12.63 1.68
C LYS A 161 4.11 -13.07 1.63
N GLY A 162 4.72 -13.24 2.80
CA GLY A 162 6.12 -13.63 2.96
C GLY A 162 7.11 -12.48 3.11
N THR A 163 6.96 -11.39 2.34
CA THR A 163 7.88 -10.23 2.34
C THR A 163 7.30 -8.98 3.01
N GLY A 164 6.00 -8.97 3.29
CA GLY A 164 5.31 -7.85 3.92
C GLY A 164 5.70 -7.66 5.38
N ALA A 165 5.44 -6.47 5.90
CA ALA A 165 5.65 -6.17 7.32
C ALA A 165 4.85 -7.16 8.19
N GLY A 166 5.54 -7.86 9.10
CA GLY A 166 4.94 -8.88 9.97
C GLY A 166 4.71 -10.25 9.33
N GLU A 167 5.04 -10.43 8.05
CA GLU A 167 4.92 -11.73 7.37
C GLU A 167 6.23 -12.53 7.41
N LYS A 168 6.12 -13.86 7.36
CA LYS A 168 7.27 -14.76 7.34
C LYS A 168 7.27 -15.63 6.09
N VAL A 169 8.44 -15.75 5.45
CA VAL A 169 8.65 -16.62 4.29
C VAL A 169 8.47 -18.09 4.70
N LYS A 170 7.71 -18.84 3.90
CA LYS A 170 7.43 -20.27 4.15
C LYS A 170 8.68 -21.16 4.11
N GLY A 171 9.64 -20.84 3.25
CA GLY A 171 10.81 -21.68 2.95
C GLY A 171 10.48 -22.83 1.99
N LYS A 172 11.47 -23.26 1.21
CA LYS A 172 11.32 -24.38 0.27
C LYS A 172 11.10 -25.70 1.01
N ALA A 173 10.54 -26.69 0.33
CA ALA A 173 10.22 -27.98 0.96
C ALA A 173 11.46 -28.69 1.55
N TRP A 174 12.61 -28.60 0.87
CA TRP A 174 13.86 -29.19 1.35
C TRP A 174 14.40 -28.43 2.58
N GLU A 175 14.43 -27.09 2.57
CA GLU A 175 14.86 -26.27 3.72
C GLU A 175 14.08 -26.63 5.00
N ARG A 176 12.75 -26.78 4.87
CA ARG A 176 11.88 -27.15 5.98
C ARG A 176 12.11 -28.57 6.50
N THR A 177 12.60 -29.48 5.67
CA THR A 177 12.77 -30.91 6.02
C THR A 177 14.21 -31.31 6.32
N VAL A 178 15.20 -30.47 6.00
CA VAL A 178 16.64 -30.76 6.20
C VAL A 178 16.94 -31.19 7.63
N LYS A 179 16.45 -30.46 8.64
CA LYS A 179 16.66 -30.81 10.06
C LYS A 179 16.14 -32.22 10.38
N GLY A 180 14.94 -32.55 9.91
CA GLY A 180 14.35 -33.89 10.11
C GLY A 180 15.10 -34.99 9.35
N ARG A 181 15.60 -34.71 8.14
CA ARG A 181 16.40 -35.66 7.35
C ARG A 181 17.76 -35.92 8.00
N LEU A 182 18.43 -34.89 8.51
CA LEU A 182 19.72 -35.01 9.20
C LEU A 182 19.59 -35.80 10.50
N GLU A 183 18.53 -35.57 11.28
CA GLU A 183 18.31 -36.32 12.52
C GLU A 183 18.06 -37.81 12.26
N LYS A 184 17.26 -38.14 11.23
CA LYS A 184 17.07 -39.54 10.78
C LYS A 184 18.39 -40.20 10.39
N ARG A 185 19.25 -39.48 9.66
CA ARG A 185 20.58 -39.97 9.28
C ARG A 185 21.47 -40.18 10.50
N ARG A 186 21.49 -39.23 11.44
CA ARG A 186 22.25 -39.33 12.70
C ARG A 186 21.83 -40.56 13.50
N ARG A 187 20.53 -40.74 13.70
CA ARG A 187 19.97 -41.89 14.43
C ARG A 187 20.32 -43.23 13.76
N ALA A 188 20.19 -43.31 12.44
CA ALA A 188 20.55 -44.51 11.70
C ALA A 188 22.04 -44.87 11.86
N MET A 189 22.94 -43.89 11.83
CA MET A 189 24.37 -44.14 12.04
C MET A 189 24.70 -44.59 13.46
N LEU A 190 24.00 -44.07 14.47
CA LEU A 190 24.17 -44.52 15.87
C LEU A 190 23.64 -45.94 16.10
N GLU A 191 22.53 -46.31 15.45
CA GLU A 191 21.93 -47.65 15.55
C GLU A 191 22.62 -48.68 14.64
N MET A 192 23.37 -48.23 13.62
CA MET A 192 24.02 -49.08 12.62
C MET A 192 24.94 -50.16 13.23
N PRO A 193 25.84 -49.89 14.20
CA PRO A 193 26.71 -50.93 14.76
C PRO A 193 25.91 -52.08 15.40
N LYS A 194 24.86 -51.76 16.16
CA LYS A 194 23.98 -52.75 16.80
C LYS A 194 23.25 -53.58 15.75
N LEU A 195 22.79 -52.94 14.67
CA LEU A 195 22.10 -53.61 13.57
C LEU A 195 23.03 -54.56 12.82
N VAL A 196 24.27 -54.15 12.56
CA VAL A 196 25.30 -54.99 11.94
C VAL A 196 25.65 -56.20 12.82
N GLN A 197 25.79 -56.00 14.13
CA GLN A 197 26.03 -57.10 15.08
C GLN A 197 24.90 -58.12 15.04
N GLN A 198 23.65 -57.68 15.17
CA GLN A 198 22.48 -58.57 15.08
C GLN A 198 22.39 -59.30 13.73
N TRP A 199 22.75 -58.62 12.63
CA TRP A 199 22.75 -59.24 11.30
C TRP A 199 23.81 -60.34 11.16
N LYS A 200 25.02 -60.12 11.71
CA LYS A 200 26.10 -61.12 11.76
C LYS A 200 25.73 -62.32 12.63
N GLU A 201 25.26 -62.08 13.86
CA GLU A 201 24.85 -63.13 14.81
C GLU A 201 23.75 -64.03 14.22
N ARG A 202 22.83 -63.46 13.43
CA ARG A 202 21.73 -64.20 12.81
C ARG A 202 22.09 -64.91 11.50
N GLY A 203 23.36 -64.90 11.11
CA GLY A 203 23.87 -65.66 9.97
C GLY A 203 23.74 -64.97 8.62
N HIS A 204 24.11 -63.68 8.53
CA HIS A 204 24.29 -62.94 7.27
C HIS A 204 23.07 -62.99 6.33
N GLY A 205 21.87 -62.83 6.90
CA GLY A 205 20.63 -62.72 6.12
C GLY A 205 19.77 -63.98 6.04
N ARG A 206 20.28 -65.17 6.40
CA ARG A 206 19.48 -66.42 6.34
C ARG A 206 18.23 -66.40 7.24
N GLY A 207 18.31 -65.76 8.41
CA GLY A 207 17.19 -65.58 9.35
C GLY A 207 16.62 -64.16 9.41
N TRP A 208 16.97 -63.28 8.46
CA TRP A 208 16.60 -61.86 8.53
C TRP A 208 15.21 -61.61 7.93
N LYS A 209 14.28 -61.12 8.76
CA LYS A 209 12.89 -60.80 8.36
C LYS A 209 12.61 -59.29 8.28
N LYS A 210 13.54 -58.43 8.72
CA LYS A 210 13.37 -56.97 8.82
C LYS A 210 13.95 -56.25 7.60
N TRP A 211 13.46 -56.60 6.40
CA TRP A 211 13.89 -55.92 5.17
C TRP A 211 13.24 -54.52 5.07
N PRO A 212 13.96 -53.52 4.51
CA PRO A 212 13.34 -52.26 4.12
C PRO A 212 12.17 -52.51 3.17
N LYS A 213 11.12 -51.69 3.29
CA LYS A 213 9.98 -51.71 2.37
C LYS A 213 10.15 -50.64 1.30
#